data_AF-A0A0R3WVH6-F1
#
_entry.id   AF-A0A0R3WVH6-F1
#
_cell.length_a   1.000
_cell.length_b   1.000
_cell.length_c   1.000
_cell.angle_alpha   90.00
_cell.angle_beta   90.00
_cell.angle_gamma   90.00
#
_symmetry.space_group_name_H-M   'P 1'
#
loop_
_entity.id
_entity.type
_entity.pdbx_description
1 polymer ?
#
loop_
_entity_poly.entity_id
_entity_poly.type
_entity_poly.pdbx_seq_one_letter_code
_entity_poly.pdbx_strand_id
1 'polypeptide(L)' 'MITLQFQGPIGEVGRLCQAVVCDLVRRESIVPTTLIHVTQDPLTASLQADMLAHFPVSRS' A
#
# COMPACT_ATOMS: atom_id res chain seq x y z
N MET A 1 10.05 6.99 3.56
CA MET A 1 8.83 6.21 3.27
C MET A 1 8.53 6.37 1.79
N ILE A 2 8.35 5.27 1.06
CA ILE A 2 7.90 5.30 -0.34
C ILE A 2 6.48 4.75 -0.33
N THR A 3 5.55 5.47 -0.93
CA THR A 3 4.16 5.04 -1.05
C THR A 3 3.81 4.85 -2.52
N LEU A 4 3.08 3.77 -2.80
CA LEU A 4 2.54 3.47 -4.13
C LEU A 4 1.02 3.48 -4.04
N GLN A 5 0.38 4.26 -4.90
CA GLN A 5 -1.08 4.29 -5.02
C GLN A 5 -1.52 3.44 -6.21
N PHE A 6 -2.48 2.56 -5.98
CA PHE A 6 -3.11 1.74 -7.01
C PHE A 6 -4.61 2.05 -7.07
N GLN A 7 -5.16 2.12 -8.28
CA GLN A 7 -6.57 2.41 -8.53
C GLN A 7 -7.19 1.30 -9.38
N GLY A 8 -8.47 1.01 -9.14
CA GLY A 8 -9.19 -0.08 -9.80
C GLY A 8 -10.53 -0.39 -9.15
N PRO A 9 -11.18 -1.52 -9.50
CA PRO A 9 -12.48 -1.90 -8.96
C PRO A 9 -12.48 -2.03 -7.43
N ILE A 10 -13.56 -1.55 -6.79
CA ILE A 10 -13.73 -1.60 -5.33
C ILE A 10 -13.69 -3.05 -4.85
N GLY A 11 -12.88 -3.33 -3.83
CA GLY A 11 -12.76 -4.67 -3.22
C GLY A 11 -11.84 -5.64 -3.96
N GLU A 12 -11.29 -5.27 -5.12
CA GLU A 12 -10.32 -6.11 -5.85
C GLU A 12 -8.87 -5.66 -5.62
N VAL A 13 -8.62 -4.35 -5.68
CA VAL A 13 -7.25 -3.79 -5.61
C VAL A 13 -6.53 -4.17 -4.32
N GLY A 14 -7.16 -4.01 -3.15
CA GLY A 14 -6.54 -4.35 -1.86
C GLY A 14 -6.14 -5.82 -1.78
N ARG A 15 -7.02 -6.73 -2.24
CA ARG A 15 -6.75 -8.18 -2.27
C ARG A 15 -5.60 -8.53 -3.22
N LEU A 16 -5.60 -7.94 -4.42
CA LEU A 16 -4.54 -8.17 -5.41
C LEU A 16 -3.18 -7.67 -4.90
N CYS A 17 -3.13 -6.45 -4.37
CA CYS A 17 -1.92 -5.88 -3.78
C CYS A 17 -1.40 -6.75 -2.62
N GLN A 18 -2.29 -7.26 -1.76
CA GLN A 18 -1.90 -8.15 -0.68
C GLN A 18 -1.27 -9.44 -1.18
N ALA A 19 -1.89 -10.08 -2.18
CA ALA A 19 -1.37 -11.33 -2.75
C ALA A 19 0.03 -11.12 -3.33
N VAL A 20 0.22 -10.06 -4.12
CA VAL A 20 1.51 -9.72 -4.72
C VAL A 20 2.56 -9.41 -3.64
N VAL A 21 2.21 -8.64 -2.60
CA VAL A 21 3.14 -8.33 -1.50
C VAL A 21 3.52 -9.59 -0.72
N CYS A 22 2.56 -10.46 -0.42
CA CYS A 22 2.82 -11.74 0.26
C CYS A 22 3.79 -12.61 -0.54
N ASP A 23 3.59 -12.72 -1.85
CA ASP A 23 4.48 -13.48 -2.74
C ASP A 23 5.87 -12.84 -2.82
N LEU A 24 5.94 -11.51 -2.93
CA LEU A 24 7.19 -10.77 -2.95
C LEU A 24 8.00 -10.95 -1.66
N VAL A 25 7.37 -10.74 -0.50
CA VAL A 25 8.01 -10.89 0.82
C VAL A 25 8.54 -12.31 1.00
N ARG A 26 7.80 -13.32 0.53
CA ARG A 26 8.23 -14.72 0.57
C ARG A 26 9.41 -14.98 -0.36
N ARG A 27 9.34 -14.52 -1.62
CA ARG A 27 10.37 -14.77 -2.65
C ARG A 27 11.69 -14.09 -2.32
N GLU A 28 11.63 -12.86 -1.81
CA GLU A 28 12.80 -12.04 -1.52
C GLU A 28 13.27 -12.14 -0.06
N SER A 29 12.62 -13.00 0.75
CA SER A 29 12.94 -13.19 2.18
C SER A 29 13.02 -11.88 2.98
N ILE A 30 12.06 -10.97 2.76
CA ILE A 30 12.06 -9.63 3.37
C ILE A 30 11.75 -9.74 4.87
N VAL A 31 12.65 -9.23 5.71
CA VAL A 31 12.51 -9.22 7.18
C VAL A 31 12.70 -7.80 7.74
N PRO A 32 11.78 -7.29 8.57
CA PRO A 32 10.52 -7.93 8.96
C PRO A 32 9.49 -7.95 7.83
N THR A 33 8.57 -8.92 7.85
CA THR A 33 7.49 -9.04 6.86
C THR A 33 6.55 -7.83 6.83
N THR A 34 6.57 -7.02 7.90
CA THR A 34 5.81 -5.78 8.05
C THR A 34 6.44 -4.57 7.34
N LEU A 35 7.60 -4.74 6.69
CA LEU A 35 8.25 -3.65 5.93
C LEU A 35 7.39 -3.16 4.76
N ILE A 36 6.49 -3.99 4.24
CA ILE A 36 5.58 -3.63 3.16
C ILE A 36 4.15 -3.76 3.68
N HIS A 37 3.44 -2.64 3.74
CA HIS A 37 2.06 -2.58 4.22
C HIS A 37 1.09 -2.36 3.04
N VAL A 38 -0.06 -3.03 3.10
CA VAL A 38 -1.16 -2.87 2.14
C VAL A 38 -2.44 -2.53 2.90
N THR A 39 -3.05 -1.39 2.58
CA THR A 39 -4.35 -1.01 3.12
C THR A 39 -5.46 -1.79 2.42
N GLN A 40 -6.17 -2.63 3.17
CA GLN A 40 -7.24 -3.47 2.63
C GLN A 40 -8.59 -2.77 2.52
N ASP A 41 -8.91 -1.91 3.49
CA ASP A 41 -10.18 -1.20 3.53
C ASP A 41 -10.21 -0.08 2.46
N PRO A 42 -11.12 -0.13 1.47
CA PRO A 42 -11.13 0.83 0.36
C PRO A 42 -11.39 2.27 0.81
N LEU A 43 -12.19 2.46 1.86
CA LEU A 43 -12.46 3.79 2.42
C LEU A 43 -11.19 4.38 3.02
N THR A 44 -10.50 3.62 3.87
CA THR A 44 -9.23 4.01 4.48
C THR A 44 -8.16 4.26 3.41
N ALA A 45 -8.06 3.40 2.39
CA ALA A 45 -7.11 3.56 1.30
C ALA A 45 -7.35 4.87 0.52
N SER A 46 -8.62 5.23 0.30
CA SER A 46 -8.98 6.50 -0.36
C SER A 46 -8.60 7.70 0.50
N LEU A 47 -8.93 7.68 1.79
CA LEU A 47 -8.55 8.75 2.74
C LEU A 47 -7.03 8.91 2.86
N GLN A 48 -6.28 7.81 2.86
CA GLN A 48 -4.82 7.84 2.88
C GLN A 48 -4.24 8.41 1.58
N ALA A 49 -4.80 8.03 0.42
CA ALA A 49 -4.40 8.58 -0.86
C ALA A 49 -4.63 10.10 -0.92
N ASP A 50 -5.79 10.56 -0.45
CA ASP A 50 -6.10 11.98 -0.34
C ASP A 50 -5.13 12.68 0.62
N MET A 51 -4.87 12.11 1.80
CA MET A 51 -3.91 12.67 2.75
C MET A 51 -2.51 12.81 2.12
N LEU A 52 -2.03 11.79 1.41
CA LEU A 52 -0.72 11.81 0.77
C LEU A 52 -0.63 12.80 -0.40
N ALA A 53 -1.73 13.05 -1.09
CA ALA A 53 -1.79 14.04 -2.15
C ALA A 53 -1.74 15.48 -1.62
N HIS A 54 -2.28 15.72 -0.41
CA HIS A 54 -2.43 17.07 0.15
C HIS A 54 -1.41 17.41 1.25
N PHE A 55 -0.74 16.43 1.86
CA PHE A 55 0.38 16.69 2.77
C PHE A 55 1.68 16.83 1.97
N PRO A 56 2.34 18.01 1.99
CA PRO A 56 3.68 18.11 1.45
C PRO A 56 4.58 17.21 2.30
N VAL A 57 5.14 16.17 1.69
CA VAL A 57 6.25 15.43 2.29
C VAL A 57 7.33 16.47 2.54
N SER A 58 7.52 16.86 3.81
CA SER A 58 8.50 17.87 4.20
C SER A 58 9.84 17.44 3.63
N ARG A 59 10.34 18.18 2.63
CA ARG A 59 11.64 17.92 2.02
C ARG A 59 12.68 18.50 2.97
N SER A 60 13.21 17.66 3.85
CA SER A 60 14.44 17.93 4.60
C SER A 60 15.66 17.83 3.69
#